data_AF-A0A087U1U7-F1
#
_entry.id   AF-A0A087U1U7-F1
#
_cell.length_a   1.000
_cell.length_b   1.000
_cell.length_c   1.000
_cell.angle_alpha   90.00
_cell.angle_beta   90.00
_cell.angle_gamma   90.00
#
_symmetry.space_group_name_H-M   'P 1'
#
loop_
_entity.id
_entity.type
_entity.pdbx_description
1 polymer ?
#
loop_
_entity_poly.entity_id
_entity_poly.type
_entity_poly.pdbx_seq_one_letter_code
_entity_poly.pdbx_strand_id
1 'polypeptide(L)'
;MTHPNFVTNGASLEDCHTNFFALADLCGIKWRRFYAESVLCIEPLDDPVLSSFSKCLATDILCVWRRVASQGQEQHRHNLQDGNQLNYKKELWVFWYGEEPDLTGLVSSELTADPEHGSWESGLSYECRTLLFKALHNLIERNLLSRGYSRLGKWFVQPYDSSEKTIRR
;
A
#
# COMPACT_ATOMS: atom_id res chain seq x y z
N MET A 1 -20.33 6.62 51.20
CA MET A 1 -20.04 5.72 50.06
C MET A 1 -18.55 5.85 49.75
N THR A 2 -17.74 4.89 50.21
CA THR A 2 -16.29 4.90 50.03
C THR A 2 -15.94 4.44 48.61
N HIS A 3 -15.21 5.27 47.87
CA HIS A 3 -14.66 4.90 46.57
C HIS A 3 -13.75 3.67 46.69
N PRO A 4 -13.80 2.71 45.75
CA PRO A 4 -12.87 1.60 45.75
C PRO A 4 -11.45 2.13 45.52
N ASN A 5 -10.55 1.86 46.46
CA ASN A 5 -9.12 2.13 46.30
C ASN A 5 -8.60 1.27 45.14
N PHE A 6 -8.20 1.92 44.04
CA PHE A 6 -7.42 1.27 42.99
C PHE A 6 -6.03 0.96 43.55
N VAL A 7 -5.89 -0.21 44.17
CA VAL A 7 -4.59 -0.73 44.58
C VAL A 7 -3.85 -1.15 43.30
N THR A 8 -2.91 -0.33 42.86
CA THR A 8 -1.96 -0.70 41.81
C THR A 8 -1.09 -1.84 42.33
N ASN A 9 -0.99 -2.94 41.60
CA ASN A 9 -0.29 -4.18 42.00
C ASN A 9 1.25 -4.04 42.14
N GLY A 10 1.81 -2.83 42.04
CA GLY A 10 3.26 -2.58 42.20
C GLY A 10 4.14 -3.22 41.14
N ALA A 11 3.57 -3.77 40.07
CA ALA A 11 4.33 -4.40 38.98
C ALA A 11 4.84 -3.32 38.01
N SER A 12 6.15 -3.26 37.79
CA SER A 12 6.76 -2.42 36.74
C SER A 12 6.55 -3.07 35.36
N LEU A 13 6.25 -2.24 34.35
CA LEU A 13 6.11 -2.64 32.95
C LEU A 13 7.33 -2.24 32.10
N GLU A 14 8.36 -1.65 32.71
CA GLU A 14 9.49 -1.03 32.02
C GLU A 14 10.36 -2.04 31.25
N ASP A 15 10.43 -3.28 31.73
CA ASP A 15 11.17 -4.39 31.09
C ASP A 15 10.25 -5.43 30.41
N CYS A 16 8.98 -5.07 30.18
CA CYS A 16 8.07 -5.94 29.45
C CYS A 16 8.32 -5.84 27.96
N HIS A 17 8.81 -6.92 27.35
CA HIS A 17 8.98 -7.00 25.91
C HIS A 17 7.67 -7.30 25.19
N THR A 18 7.50 -6.66 24.03
CA THR A 18 6.38 -6.90 23.12
C THR A 18 6.88 -7.26 21.73
N ASN A 19 6.01 -7.86 20.92
CA ASN A 19 6.25 -8.14 19.51
C ASN A 19 5.88 -6.96 18.59
N PHE A 20 5.54 -5.80 19.14
CA PHE A 20 5.37 -4.56 18.39
C PHE A 20 6.71 -3.85 18.19
N PHE A 21 7.10 -3.67 16.93
CA PHE A 21 8.29 -2.93 16.55
C PHE A 21 7.88 -1.56 16.00
N ALA A 22 8.34 -0.48 16.63
CA ALA A 22 8.13 0.87 16.13
C ALA A 22 9.06 1.13 14.94
N LEU A 23 8.49 1.21 13.73
CA LEU A 23 9.27 1.39 12.50
C LEU A 23 9.52 2.86 12.17
N ALA A 24 8.48 3.70 12.28
CA ALA A 24 8.55 5.11 11.95
C ALA A 24 7.38 5.87 12.59
N ASP A 25 7.58 7.17 12.80
CA ASP A 25 6.48 8.11 13.05
C ASP A 25 5.82 8.50 11.72
N LEU A 26 4.49 8.64 11.73
CA LEU A 26 3.70 9.04 10.58
C LEU A 26 3.40 10.55 10.55
N CYS A 27 3.85 11.30 11.56
CA CYS A 27 3.70 12.75 11.62
C CYS A 27 4.31 13.44 10.41
N GLY A 28 3.47 13.94 9.49
CA GLY A 28 3.92 14.61 8.26
C GLY A 28 3.91 13.73 7.01
N ILE A 29 3.37 12.51 7.08
CA ILE A 29 3.09 11.73 5.87
C ILE A 29 2.10 12.49 4.97
N LYS A 30 2.42 12.54 3.67
CA LYS A 30 1.60 13.13 2.62
C LYS A 30 1.24 12.06 1.60
N TRP A 31 0.13 12.24 0.90
CA TRP A 31 -0.26 11.34 -0.17
C TRP A 31 -0.99 12.06 -1.30
N ARG A 32 -0.94 11.42 -2.47
CA ARG A 32 -1.69 11.82 -3.65
C ARG A 32 -2.29 10.60 -4.32
N ARG A 33 -3.55 10.74 -4.72
CA ARG A 33 -4.29 9.75 -5.50
C ARG A 33 -4.27 10.15 -6.97
N PHE A 34 -4.11 9.16 -7.82
CA PHE A 34 -4.20 9.25 -9.27
C PHE A 34 -5.20 8.21 -9.77
N TYR A 35 -6.03 8.58 -10.72
CA TYR A 35 -7.03 7.66 -11.26
C TYR A 35 -7.24 7.92 -12.75
N ALA A 36 -7.76 6.92 -13.44
CA ALA A 36 -8.15 7.06 -14.84
C ALA A 36 -9.69 7.06 -14.94
N GLU A 37 -10.23 8.01 -15.70
CA GLU A 37 -11.68 8.25 -15.78
C GLU A 37 -12.44 7.10 -16.44
N SER A 38 -11.84 6.51 -17.48
CA SER A 38 -12.34 5.34 -18.19
C SER A 38 -11.21 4.73 -19.01
N VAL A 39 -10.61 3.64 -18.54
CA VAL A 39 -9.74 2.83 -19.39
C VAL A 39 -10.50 1.57 -19.73
N LEU A 40 -11.00 1.50 -20.96
CA LEU A 40 -11.35 0.24 -21.61
C LEU A 40 -10.06 -0.48 -21.98
N CYS A 41 -9.20 -0.73 -20.99
CA CYS A 41 -7.92 -1.37 -21.21
C CYS A 41 -8.17 -2.88 -21.36
N ILE A 42 -7.96 -3.39 -22.57
CA ILE A 42 -8.13 -4.81 -22.88
C ILE A 42 -6.89 -5.60 -22.38
N GLU A 43 -5.71 -4.98 -22.34
CA GLU A 43 -4.44 -5.62 -21.94
C GLU A 43 -3.80 -4.97 -20.69
N PRO A 44 -3.42 -5.75 -19.66
CA PRO A 44 -2.84 -5.22 -18.41
C PRO A 44 -1.56 -4.38 -18.57
N LEU A 45 -0.77 -4.60 -19.63
CA LEU A 45 0.49 -3.89 -19.86
C LEU A 45 0.28 -2.47 -20.37
N ASP A 46 -0.85 -2.22 -21.03
CA ASP A 46 -1.24 -0.90 -21.54
C ASP A 46 -2.01 -0.07 -20.49
N ASP A 47 -2.19 -0.63 -19.29
CA ASP A 47 -2.92 0.06 -18.25
C ASP A 47 -2.09 1.21 -17.66
N PRO A 48 -2.56 2.47 -17.71
CA PRO A 48 -1.78 3.61 -17.26
C PRO A 48 -1.52 3.59 -15.75
N VAL A 49 -2.41 2.98 -14.94
CA VAL A 49 -2.22 2.81 -13.50
C VAL A 49 -1.14 1.77 -13.22
N LEU A 50 -1.17 0.62 -13.90
CA LEU A 50 -0.21 -0.46 -13.67
C LEU A 50 1.19 -0.11 -14.19
N SER A 51 1.28 0.52 -15.36
CA SER A 51 2.55 1.01 -15.91
C SER A 51 3.18 2.08 -15.00
N SER A 52 2.38 3.03 -14.51
CA SER A 52 2.85 4.06 -13.56
C SER A 52 3.29 3.44 -12.24
N PHE A 53 2.50 2.50 -11.70
CA PHE A 53 2.86 1.76 -10.50
C PHE A 53 4.20 1.04 -10.64
N SER A 54 4.43 0.35 -11.76
CA SER A 54 5.69 -0.35 -12.05
C SER A 54 6.88 0.61 -12.07
N LYS A 55 6.74 1.78 -12.72
CA LYS A 55 7.78 2.81 -12.76
C LYS A 55 8.07 3.42 -11.38
N CYS A 56 7.03 3.69 -10.59
CA CYS A 56 7.18 4.15 -9.20
C CYS A 56 7.93 3.10 -8.36
N LEU A 57 7.61 1.82 -8.53
CA LEU A 57 8.36 0.76 -7.85
C LEU A 57 9.84 0.75 -8.29
N ALA A 58 10.14 0.86 -9.58
CA ALA A 58 11.52 0.86 -10.07
C ALA A 58 12.38 2.02 -9.53
N THR A 59 11.75 3.07 -9.02
CA THR A 59 12.39 4.27 -8.45
C THR A 59 12.23 4.38 -6.93
N ASP A 60 11.88 3.28 -6.26
CA ASP A 60 11.69 3.20 -4.81
C ASP A 60 10.63 4.16 -4.23
N ILE A 61 9.68 4.63 -5.06
CA ILE A 61 8.54 5.41 -4.57
C ILE A 61 7.57 4.51 -3.80
N LEU A 62 7.16 4.98 -2.62
CA LEU A 62 6.19 4.30 -1.78
C LEU A 62 4.78 4.46 -2.38
N CYS A 63 4.31 3.42 -3.06
CA CYS A 63 3.03 3.46 -3.75
C CYS A 63 2.24 2.14 -3.67
N VAL A 64 0.95 2.24 -3.95
CA VAL A 64 0.04 1.09 -4.09
C VAL A 64 -1.05 1.42 -5.10
N TRP A 65 -1.56 0.41 -5.80
CA TRP A 65 -2.75 0.56 -6.63
C TRP A 65 -3.88 -0.33 -6.12
N ARG A 66 -5.12 0.00 -6.48
CA ARG A 66 -6.27 -0.89 -6.26
C ARG A 66 -7.32 -0.73 -7.36
N ARG A 67 -8.25 -1.69 -7.38
CA ARG A 67 -9.50 -1.60 -8.13
C ARG A 67 -10.60 -1.06 -7.23
N VAL A 68 -11.42 -0.17 -7.76
CA VAL A 68 -12.59 0.42 -7.12
C VAL A 68 -13.81 0.13 -8.00
N ALA A 69 -14.88 -0.39 -7.41
CA ALA A 69 -16.13 -0.60 -8.14
C ALA A 69 -16.72 0.75 -8.53
N SER A 70 -17.08 0.94 -9.82
CA SER A 70 -17.86 2.12 -10.20
C SER A 70 -19.22 2.06 -9.51
N GLN A 71 -19.50 3.00 -8.61
CA GLN A 71 -20.85 3.24 -8.11
C GLN A 71 -21.65 3.96 -9.20
N GLY A 72 -22.11 3.21 -10.19
CA GLY A 72 -22.86 3.74 -11.32
C GLY A 72 -23.75 2.66 -11.93
N GLN A 73 -25.06 2.84 -11.78
CA GLN A 73 -26.18 2.11 -12.42
C GLN A 73 -26.67 0.82 -11.75
N GLU A 74 -27.14 0.91 -10.50
CA GLU A 74 -28.10 -0.08 -9.97
C GLU A 74 -29.53 0.08 -10.54
N GLN A 75 -29.83 1.16 -11.28
CA GLN A 75 -31.20 1.42 -11.76
C GLN A 75 -31.52 0.96 -13.20
N HIS A 76 -30.58 0.38 -13.95
CA HIS A 76 -30.84 -0.15 -15.32
C HIS A 76 -30.25 -1.55 -15.52
N ARG A 77 -30.38 -2.46 -14.53
CA ARG A 77 -29.92 -3.86 -14.64
C ARG A 77 -30.89 -4.80 -15.37
N HIS A 78 -31.84 -4.28 -16.15
CA HIS A 78 -32.65 -5.09 -17.05
C HIS A 78 -32.28 -4.72 -18.50
N ASN A 79 -31.65 -5.65 -19.22
CA ASN A 79 -31.43 -5.68 -20.68
C ASN A 79 -30.04 -5.40 -21.24
N LEU A 80 -28.95 -5.88 -20.62
CA LEU A 80 -27.79 -6.28 -21.44
C LEU A 80 -27.21 -7.62 -20.98
N GLN A 81 -27.42 -8.60 -21.85
CA GLN A 81 -26.87 -9.94 -21.81
C GLN A 81 -25.45 -9.90 -22.39
N ASP A 82 -24.51 -9.33 -21.65
CA ASP A 82 -23.06 -9.48 -21.87
C ASP A 82 -22.35 -9.42 -20.52
N GLY A 83 -22.50 -10.51 -19.77
CA GLY A 83 -21.94 -10.67 -18.44
C GLY A 83 -20.43 -10.89 -18.50
N ASN A 84 -19.62 -9.82 -18.47
CA ASN A 84 -18.29 -9.87 -17.84
C ASN A 84 -17.60 -8.51 -17.59
N GLN A 85 -18.14 -7.38 -18.07
CA GLN A 85 -17.49 -6.09 -17.86
C GLN A 85 -17.98 -5.44 -16.55
N LEU A 86 -17.54 -5.99 -15.42
CA LEU A 86 -17.58 -5.25 -14.18
C LEU A 86 -16.69 -4.00 -14.35
N ASN A 87 -17.33 -2.83 -14.48
CA ASN A 87 -16.67 -1.56 -14.75
C ASN A 87 -15.90 -1.10 -13.48
N TYR A 88 -14.69 -1.61 -13.30
CA TYR A 88 -13.80 -1.23 -12.21
C TYR A 88 -12.91 -0.06 -12.63
N LYS A 89 -12.91 1.01 -11.84
CA LYS A 89 -11.88 2.03 -11.94
C LYS A 89 -10.61 1.52 -11.25
N LYS A 90 -9.45 1.91 -11.76
CA LYS A 90 -8.17 1.68 -11.09
C LYS A 90 -7.66 3.03 -10.59
N GLU A 91 -7.04 2.99 -9.42
CA GLU A 91 -6.39 4.16 -8.83
C GLU A 91 -5.04 3.78 -8.24
N LEU A 92 -4.09 4.71 -8.35
CA LEU A 92 -2.74 4.68 -7.83
C LEU A 92 -2.64 5.67 -6.68
N TRP A 93 -2.05 5.25 -5.58
CA TRP A 93 -1.76 6.08 -4.42
C TRP A 93 -0.26 6.14 -4.23
N VAL A 94 0.24 7.36 -4.05
CA VAL A 94 1.64 7.66 -3.77
C VAL A 94 1.73 8.30 -2.40
N PHE A 95 2.68 7.85 -1.59
CA PHE A 95 2.93 8.32 -0.23
C PHE A 95 4.36 8.82 -0.12
N TRP A 96 4.57 9.88 0.65
CA TRP A 96 5.91 10.40 0.91
C TRP A 96 5.97 11.16 2.23
N TYR A 97 7.19 11.40 2.68
CA TYR A 97 7.49 12.20 3.86
C TYR A 97 8.39 13.37 3.43
N GLY A 98 8.11 14.58 3.93
CA GLY A 98 8.88 15.78 3.57
C GLY A 98 8.48 16.38 2.22
N GLU A 99 9.46 16.52 1.31
CA GLU A 99 9.27 17.10 -0.03
C GLU A 99 8.61 16.11 -0.99
N GLU A 100 7.85 16.66 -1.94
CA GLU A 100 7.18 15.84 -2.96
C GLU A 100 8.22 15.17 -3.88
N PRO A 101 8.12 13.86 -4.13
CA PRO A 101 9.00 13.19 -5.07
C PRO A 101 8.74 13.68 -6.50
N ASP A 102 9.77 13.68 -7.35
CA ASP A 102 9.58 13.95 -8.77
C ASP A 102 8.82 12.78 -9.42
N LEU A 103 7.60 13.06 -9.88
CA LEU A 103 6.73 12.09 -10.54
C LEU A 103 6.79 12.19 -12.08
N THR A 104 7.64 13.08 -12.61
CA THR A 104 7.79 13.32 -14.05
C THR A 104 8.24 12.04 -14.77
N GLY A 105 7.46 11.61 -15.75
CA GLY A 105 7.74 10.38 -16.51
C GLY A 105 7.44 9.07 -15.78
N LEU A 106 7.21 9.11 -14.46
CA LEU A 106 6.76 7.97 -13.65
C LEU A 106 5.25 7.78 -13.75
N VAL A 107 4.49 8.86 -13.55
CA VAL A 107 3.03 8.86 -13.64
C VAL A 107 2.61 9.20 -15.07
N SER A 108 1.79 8.34 -15.68
CA SER A 108 1.25 8.57 -17.02
C SER A 108 0.43 9.85 -17.07
N SER A 109 0.58 10.61 -18.17
CA SER A 109 -0.22 11.83 -18.43
C SER A 109 -1.72 11.55 -18.60
N GLU A 110 -2.09 10.29 -18.80
CA GLU A 110 -3.49 9.84 -18.87
C GLU A 110 -4.14 9.71 -17.48
N LEU A 111 -3.36 9.79 -16.41
CA LEU A 111 -3.88 9.74 -15.05
C LEU A 111 -4.21 11.14 -14.55
N THR A 112 -5.44 11.30 -14.07
CA THR A 112 -5.88 12.50 -13.37
C THR A 112 -5.39 12.43 -11.93
N ALA A 113 -4.63 13.44 -11.51
CA ALA A 113 -4.32 13.65 -10.11
C ALA A 113 -5.56 14.17 -9.40
N ASP A 114 -5.92 13.53 -8.28
CA ASP A 114 -6.98 14.03 -7.42
C ASP A 114 -6.54 15.37 -6.81
N PRO A 115 -7.35 16.44 -6.94
CA PRO A 115 -7.05 17.73 -6.32
C PRO A 115 -6.96 17.63 -4.79
N GLU A 116 -7.59 16.64 -4.17
CA GLU A 116 -7.42 16.37 -2.75
C GLU A 116 -6.08 15.67 -2.50
N HIS A 117 -5.03 16.48 -2.30
CA HIS A 117 -3.79 16.01 -1.69
C HIS A 117 -4.01 15.95 -0.18
N GLY A 118 -3.81 14.77 0.40
CA GLY A 118 -4.01 14.60 1.83
C GLY A 118 -2.69 14.61 2.58
N SER A 119 -2.77 15.05 3.83
CA SER A 119 -1.64 15.08 4.77
C SER A 119 -2.07 14.49 6.10
N TRP A 120 -1.12 14.01 6.89
CA TRP A 120 -1.37 13.57 8.27
C TRP A 120 -2.23 14.56 9.06
N GLU A 121 -1.99 15.87 8.89
CA GLU A 121 -2.69 16.95 9.59
C GLU A 121 -4.18 17.04 9.24
N SER A 122 -4.56 16.64 8.01
CA SER A 122 -5.96 16.53 7.60
C SER A 122 -6.67 15.28 8.17
N GLY A 123 -5.93 14.43 8.88
CA GLY A 123 -6.40 13.17 9.42
C GLY A 123 -6.23 12.00 8.44
N LEU A 124 -5.74 10.88 8.93
CA LEU A 124 -5.58 9.66 8.15
C LEU A 124 -6.87 8.81 8.19
N SER A 125 -7.66 8.88 7.12
CA SER A 125 -8.85 8.02 6.96
C SER A 125 -8.48 6.54 7.09
N TYR A 126 -9.43 5.68 7.50
CA TYR A 126 -9.19 4.23 7.59
C TYR A 126 -8.73 3.63 6.26
N GLU A 127 -9.31 4.13 5.17
CA GLU A 127 -8.94 3.76 3.81
C GLU A 127 -7.49 4.12 3.49
N CYS A 128 -7.10 5.38 3.77
CA CYS A 128 -5.73 5.83 3.56
C CYS A 128 -4.73 5.02 4.39
N ARG A 129 -5.04 4.75 5.67
CA ARG A 129 -4.21 3.88 6.55
C ARG A 129 -4.01 2.48 5.96
N THR A 130 -5.08 1.89 5.42
CA THR A 130 -5.03 0.55 4.82
C THR A 130 -4.16 0.54 3.56
N LEU A 131 -4.23 1.58 2.74
CA LEU A 131 -3.43 1.72 1.53
C LEU A 131 -1.96 2.01 1.84
N LEU A 132 -1.67 2.88 2.80
CA LEU A 132 -0.32 3.13 3.29
C LEU A 132 0.32 1.84 3.80
N PHE A 133 -0.42 1.06 4.58
CA PHE A 133 0.06 -0.23 5.09
C PHE A 133 0.36 -1.22 3.96
N LYS A 134 -0.49 -1.26 2.92
CA LYS A 134 -0.22 -2.08 1.72
C LYS A 134 1.02 -1.60 0.96
N ALA A 135 1.21 -0.29 0.79
CA ALA A 135 2.39 0.27 0.14
C ALA A 135 3.66 -0.09 0.92
N LEU A 136 3.63 0.01 2.26
CA LEU A 136 4.73 -0.41 3.12
C LEU A 136 5.02 -1.91 3.00
N HIS A 137 3.98 -2.75 2.94
CA HIS A 137 4.14 -4.18 2.71
C HIS A 137 4.78 -4.49 1.35
N ASN A 138 4.40 -3.77 0.29
CA ASN A 138 5.03 -3.92 -1.03
C ASN A 138 6.52 -3.59 -0.96
N LEU A 139 6.90 -2.55 -0.23
CA LEU A 139 8.30 -2.17 -0.02
C LEU A 139 9.08 -3.25 0.73
N ILE A 140 8.54 -3.74 1.85
CA ILE A 140 9.15 -4.81 2.65
C ILE A 140 9.31 -6.08 1.82
N GLU A 141 8.24 -6.49 1.12
CA GLU A 141 8.24 -7.65 0.25
C GLU A 141 9.32 -7.54 -0.83
N ARG A 142 9.37 -6.43 -1.57
CA ARG A 142 10.40 -6.23 -2.59
C ARG A 142 11.81 -6.26 -1.99
N ASN A 143 12.01 -5.65 -0.82
CA ASN A 143 13.32 -5.65 -0.16
C ASN A 143 13.73 -7.09 0.21
N LEU A 144 12.81 -7.88 0.77
CA LEU A 144 13.07 -9.28 1.10
C LEU A 144 13.31 -10.14 -0.15
N LEU A 145 12.49 -9.99 -1.18
CA LEU A 145 12.65 -10.71 -2.45
C LEU A 145 14.00 -10.39 -3.11
N SER A 146 14.43 -9.12 -3.08
CA SER A 146 15.74 -8.72 -3.62
C SER A 146 16.94 -9.34 -2.89
N ARG A 147 16.73 -9.79 -1.65
CA ARG A 147 17.73 -10.49 -0.81
C ARG A 147 17.61 -12.02 -0.87
N GLY A 148 16.83 -12.55 -1.81
CA GLY A 148 16.67 -13.99 -2.01
C GLY A 148 15.63 -14.66 -1.10
N TYR A 149 14.84 -13.91 -0.34
CA TYR A 149 13.68 -14.48 0.35
C TYR A 149 12.58 -14.80 -0.66
N SER A 150 11.75 -15.79 -0.34
CA SER A 150 10.57 -16.18 -1.10
C SER A 150 9.32 -16.04 -0.22
N ARG A 151 8.23 -15.54 -0.78
CA ARG A 151 6.95 -15.38 -0.06
C ARG A 151 6.11 -16.65 -0.15
N LEU A 152 5.67 -17.16 1.00
CA LEU A 152 4.72 -18.25 1.12
C LEU A 152 3.53 -17.80 1.98
N GLY A 153 2.46 -17.36 1.33
CA GLY A 153 1.28 -16.81 2.01
C GLY A 153 1.62 -15.53 2.79
N LYS A 154 1.63 -15.63 4.12
CA LYS A 154 1.98 -14.53 5.05
C LYS A 154 3.43 -14.59 5.54
N TRP A 155 4.21 -15.56 5.08
CA TRP A 155 5.57 -15.82 5.56
C TRP A 155 6.59 -15.48 4.47
N PHE A 156 7.78 -15.05 4.91
CA PHE A 156 8.96 -14.93 4.06
C PHE A 156 9.99 -15.96 4.52
N VAL A 157 10.42 -16.81 3.60
CA VAL A 157 11.37 -17.89 3.86
C VAL A 157 12.62 -17.66 3.02
N GLN A 158 13.79 -17.88 3.59
CA GLN A 158 15.03 -17.91 2.84
C GLN A 158 15.31 -19.37 2.46
N PRO A 159 15.35 -19.72 1.16
CA PRO A 159 15.76 -21.05 0.74
C PRO A 159 17.18 -21.35 1.23
N TYR A 160 17.40 -22.58 1.68
CA TYR A 160 18.73 -23.00 2.11
C TYR A 160 19.67 -23.14 0.91
N ASP A 161 20.80 -22.42 0.92
CA ASP A 161 21.86 -22.59 -0.07
C ASP A 161 22.85 -23.65 0.40
N SER A 162 22.96 -24.76 -0.34
CA SER A 162 23.87 -25.86 -0.02
C SER A 162 25.34 -25.50 -0.21
N SER A 163 25.66 -24.39 -0.90
CA SER A 163 27.03 -23.93 -1.14
C SER A 163 27.71 -23.32 0.10
N GLU A 164 26.95 -22.81 1.08
CA GLU A 164 27.49 -22.19 2.31
C GLU A 164 28.24 -23.17 3.23
N LYS A 165 28.04 -24.50 3.05
CA LYS A 165 28.76 -25.53 3.81
C LYS A 165 30.22 -25.71 3.39
N THR A 166 30.62 -25.26 2.21
CA THR A 166 31.97 -25.54 1.68
C THR A 166 33.05 -24.63 2.30
N ILE A 167 32.67 -23.49 2.89
CA ILE A 167 33.62 -22.48 3.40
C ILE A 167 33.98 -22.68 4.89
N ARG A 168 33.30 -23.61 5.59
CA ARG A 168 33.57 -23.92 7.01
C ARG A 168 34.27 -25.27 7.22
N ARG A 169 35.34 -25.54 6.47
CA ARG A 169 36.26 -26.65 6.75
C ARG A 169 37.70 -26.18 6.77
#